data_AF-A0A519W0S3-F1
#
_entry.id   AF-A0A519W0S3-F1
#
_cell.length_a   1.000
_cell.length_b   1.000
_cell.length_c   1.000
_cell.angle_alpha   90.00
_cell.angle_beta   90.00
_cell.angle_gamma   90.00
#
_symmetry.space_group_name_H-M   'P 1'
#
loop_
_entity.id
_entity.type
_entity.pdbx_description
1 polymer ?
#
loop_
_entity_poly.entity_id
_entity_poly.type
_entity_poly.pdbx_seq_one_letter_code
_entity_poly.pdbx_strand_id
1 'polypeptide(L)'
;MRSTRDFLTGIITGVVIGILTAPRSGKETRDKLTEEAGKHTGDLKDQWEKGVSQVKEGLEQAKTQVNQYTDKAKEQFNQYKDQAQSAINKDKIKDQYNDKVDELADDAKTGVDNAQSSVKVS
;
A
#
# COMPACT_ATOMS: atom_id res chain seq x y z
N MET A 1 -3.20 19.94 -9.91
CA MET A 1 -3.48 18.82 -8.99
C MET A 1 -3.00 17.49 -9.58
N ARG A 2 -1.68 17.27 -9.72
CA ARG A 2 -1.12 15.99 -10.25
C ARG A 2 -0.67 15.03 -9.14
N SER A 3 -0.06 15.55 -8.05
CA SER A 3 0.51 14.76 -6.95
C SER A 3 -0.37 13.65 -6.33
N THR A 4 -1.69 13.83 -6.23
CA THR A 4 -2.53 12.82 -5.57
C THR A 4 -2.72 11.57 -6.41
N ARG A 5 -2.68 11.68 -7.75
CA ARG A 5 -2.79 10.52 -8.65
C ARG A 5 -1.51 9.70 -8.62
N ASP A 6 -0.36 10.35 -8.75
CA ASP A 6 0.95 9.68 -8.71
C ASP A 6 1.18 8.95 -7.38
N PHE A 7 0.73 9.52 -6.26
CA PHE A 7 0.80 8.87 -4.95
C PHE A 7 -0.09 7.61 -4.84
N LEU A 8 -1.32 7.65 -5.36
CA LEU A 8 -2.24 6.51 -5.37
C LEU A 8 -1.72 5.38 -6.28
N THR A 9 -1.23 5.73 -7.48
CA THR A 9 -0.57 4.79 -8.40
C THR A 9 0.62 4.11 -7.71
N GLY A 10 1.44 4.87 -6.98
CA GLY A 10 2.57 4.34 -6.22
C GLY A 10 2.17 3.35 -5.13
N ILE A 11 1.13 3.65 -4.33
CA ILE A 11 0.64 2.72 -3.30
C ILE A 11 0.12 1.44 -3.93
N ILE A 12 -0.71 1.52 -4.97
CA ILE A 12 -1.31 0.33 -5.58
C ILE A 12 -0.23 -0.54 -6.23
N THR A 13 0.70 0.08 -6.96
CA THR A 13 1.86 -0.63 -7.55
C THR A 13 2.68 -1.30 -6.46
N GLY A 14 2.92 -0.62 -5.34
CA GLY A 14 3.61 -1.19 -4.18
C GLY A 14 2.88 -2.39 -3.56
N VAL A 15 1.55 -2.35 -3.46
CA VAL A 15 0.74 -3.47 -2.97
C VAL A 15 0.79 -4.65 -3.93
N VAL A 16 0.67 -4.41 -5.24
CA VAL A 16 0.75 -5.47 -6.26
C VAL A 16 2.12 -6.13 -6.23
N ILE A 17 3.21 -5.34 -6.23
CA ILE A 17 4.57 -5.85 -6.11
C ILE A 17 4.73 -6.59 -4.78
N GLY A 18 4.24 -6.06 -3.66
CA GLY A 18 4.33 -6.70 -2.35
C GLY A 18 3.60 -8.04 -2.29
N ILE A 19 2.41 -8.14 -2.87
CA ILE A 19 1.63 -9.38 -2.97
C ILE A 19 2.31 -10.38 -3.91
N LEU A 20 2.84 -9.94 -5.05
CA LEU A 20 3.57 -10.80 -6.00
C LEU A 20 4.94 -11.24 -5.47
N THR A 21 5.58 -10.41 -4.65
CA THR A 21 6.91 -10.67 -4.07
C THR A 21 6.83 -11.49 -2.79
N ALA A 22 5.68 -11.53 -2.11
CA ALA A 22 5.49 -12.29 -0.87
C ALA A 22 5.84 -13.78 -1.09
N PRO A 23 7.01 -14.26 -0.61
CA PRO A 23 7.49 -15.57 -0.96
C PRO A 23 6.91 -16.59 0.01
N ARG A 24 6.15 -17.54 -0.56
CA ARG A 24 5.80 -18.86 0.01
C ARG A 24 4.75 -18.90 1.12
N SER A 25 4.12 -20.09 1.21
CA SER A 25 3.17 -20.45 2.26
C SER A 25 3.85 -20.35 3.63
N GLY A 26 3.17 -19.77 4.62
CA GLY A 26 3.73 -19.50 5.96
C GLY A 26 4.27 -20.71 6.73
N LYS A 27 4.13 -21.93 6.21
CA LYS A 27 4.79 -23.14 6.73
C LYS A 27 6.29 -23.12 6.44
N GLU A 28 6.70 -22.91 5.18
CA GLU A 28 8.12 -22.81 4.82
C GLU A 28 8.79 -21.58 5.43
N THR A 29 8.06 -20.47 5.55
CA THR A 29 8.55 -19.27 6.22
C THR A 29 8.76 -19.51 7.71
N ARG A 30 7.87 -20.28 8.37
CA ARG A 30 8.05 -20.66 9.79
C ARG A 30 9.23 -21.59 9.99
N ASP A 31 9.39 -22.61 9.16
CA ASP A 31 10.53 -23.55 9.24
C ASP A 31 11.85 -22.82 9.03
N LYS A 32 11.97 -22.03 7.95
CA LYS A 32 13.18 -21.22 7.68
C LYS A 32 13.44 -20.16 8.74
N LEU A 33 12.39 -19.48 9.21
CA LEU A 33 12.51 -18.51 10.29
C LEU A 33 12.91 -19.19 11.59
N THR A 34 12.44 -20.40 11.91
CA THR A 34 12.83 -21.09 13.15
C THR A 34 14.29 -21.54 13.09
N GLU A 35 14.75 -22.00 11.92
CA GLU A 35 16.14 -22.43 11.69
C GLU A 35 17.14 -21.26 11.66
N GLU A 36 16.80 -20.15 10.99
CA GLU A 36 17.62 -18.93 10.94
C GLU A 36 17.51 -18.09 12.22
N ALA A 37 16.32 -17.97 12.81
CA ALA A 37 16.11 -17.27 14.08
C ALA A 37 16.92 -17.93 15.19
N GLY A 38 17.03 -19.26 15.23
CA GLY A 38 17.78 -19.96 16.28
C GLY A 38 19.27 -19.58 16.38
N LYS A 39 19.87 -18.99 15.33
CA LYS A 39 21.31 -18.69 15.27
C LYS A 39 21.66 -17.19 15.35
N HIS A 40 20.71 -16.29 15.08
CA HIS A 40 20.97 -14.84 15.02
C HIS A 40 19.90 -13.95 15.72
N THR A 41 19.06 -14.53 16.59
CA THR A 41 17.90 -13.82 17.17
C THR A 41 18.22 -12.68 18.12
N GLY A 42 19.38 -12.67 18.79
CA GLY A 42 19.69 -11.68 19.82
C GLY A 42 19.64 -10.25 19.28
N ASP A 43 20.44 -9.95 18.27
CA ASP A 43 20.57 -8.60 17.70
C ASP A 43 19.41 -8.23 16.75
N LEU A 44 18.88 -9.20 16.01
CA LEU A 44 17.76 -8.95 15.10
C LEU A 44 16.48 -8.64 15.86
N LYS A 45 16.21 -9.33 16.96
CA LYS A 45 15.01 -9.10 17.77
C LYS A 45 15.04 -7.72 18.41
N ASP A 46 16.20 -7.28 18.90
CA ASP A 46 16.34 -5.96 19.53
C ASP A 46 16.14 -4.82 18.51
N GLN A 47 16.67 -4.96 17.29
CA GLN A 47 16.43 -4.01 16.20
C GLN A 47 14.98 -4.04 15.70
N TRP A 48 14.36 -5.22 15.63
CA TRP A 48 12.97 -5.37 15.24
C TRP A 48 12.03 -4.76 16.29
N GLU A 49 12.27 -5.00 17.58
CA GLU A 49 11.51 -4.39 18.67
C GLU A 49 11.65 -2.86 18.68
N LYS A 50 12.85 -2.33 18.42
CA LYS A 50 13.07 -0.88 18.25
C LYS A 50 12.33 -0.32 17.03
N GLY A 51 12.38 -0.99 15.88
CA GLY A 51 11.68 -0.58 14.67
C GLY A 51 10.16 -0.61 14.84
N VAL A 52 9.62 -1.66 15.47
CA VAL A 52 8.19 -1.76 15.77
C VAL A 52 7.75 -0.71 16.78
N SER A 53 8.59 -0.39 17.77
CA SER A 53 8.29 0.66 18.75
C SER A 53 8.25 2.05 18.11
N GLN A 54 9.21 2.38 17.24
CA GLN A 54 9.20 3.63 16.47
C GLN A 54 7.98 3.74 15.55
N VAL A 55 7.61 2.63 14.90
CA VAL A 55 6.40 2.58 14.06
C VAL A 55 5.14 2.76 14.92
N LYS A 56 5.07 2.15 16.10
CA LYS A 56 3.94 2.34 17.04
C LYS A 56 3.83 3.78 17.50
N GLU A 57 4.93 4.42 17.91
CA GLU A 57 4.92 5.82 18.32
C GLU A 57 4.50 6.75 17.18
N GLY A 58 5.03 6.53 15.97
CA GLY A 58 4.62 7.25 14.77
C GLY A 58 3.14 7.03 14.42
N LEU A 59 2.64 5.80 14.61
CA LEU A 59 1.23 5.46 14.42
C LEU A 59 0.33 6.14 15.46
N GLU A 60 0.72 6.22 16.74
CA GLU A 60 -0.06 6.90 17.77
C GLU A 60 -0.13 8.41 17.53
N GLN A 61 0.99 9.03 17.11
CA GLN A 61 1.00 10.43 16.70
C GLN A 61 0.16 10.67 15.45
N ALA A 62 0.29 9.81 14.44
CA ALA A 62 -0.52 9.87 13.23
C ALA A 62 -2.00 9.67 13.57
N LYS A 63 -2.36 8.72 14.43
CA LYS A 63 -3.74 8.43 14.83
C LYS A 63 -4.37 9.61 15.59
N THR A 64 -3.60 10.30 16.41
CA THR A 64 -4.04 11.50 17.12
C THR A 64 -4.31 12.66 16.16
N GLN A 65 -3.39 12.90 15.21
CA GLN A 65 -3.60 13.90 14.16
C GLN A 65 -4.74 13.52 13.21
N VAL A 66 -4.82 12.25 12.82
CA VAL A 66 -5.90 11.72 11.98
C VAL A 66 -7.24 11.88 12.68
N ASN A 67 -7.39 11.65 13.98
CA ASN A 67 -8.67 11.88 14.67
C ASN A 67 -9.13 13.35 14.54
N GLN A 68 -8.25 14.31 14.78
CA GLN A 68 -8.59 15.74 14.65
C GLN A 68 -8.92 16.14 13.20
N TYR A 69 -8.24 15.54 12.23
CA TYR A 69 -8.55 15.73 10.81
C TYR A 69 -9.78 14.93 10.37
N THR A 70 -10.10 13.82 11.01
CA THR A 70 -11.23 12.93 10.68
C THR A 70 -12.54 13.63 10.99
N ASP A 71 -12.66 14.35 12.11
CA ASP A 71 -13.88 15.12 12.39
C ASP A 71 -14.12 16.21 11.32
N LYS A 72 -13.09 16.98 10.97
CA LYS A 72 -13.17 17.98 9.88
C LYS A 72 -13.41 17.34 8.51
N ALA A 73 -12.77 16.22 8.23
CA ALA A 73 -12.93 15.49 6.98
C ALA A 73 -14.31 14.86 6.89
N LYS A 74 -14.89 14.37 7.98
CA LYS A 74 -16.22 13.77 8.03
C LYS A 74 -17.31 14.81 7.81
N GLU A 75 -17.15 16.00 8.38
CA GLU A 75 -18.07 17.12 8.16
C GLU A 75 -18.01 17.63 6.72
N GLN A 76 -16.81 17.85 6.17
CA GLN A 76 -16.65 18.21 4.76
C GLN A 76 -17.10 17.08 3.83
N PHE A 77 -16.81 15.83 4.16
CA PHE A 77 -17.22 14.67 3.37
C PHE A 77 -18.74 14.53 3.35
N ASN A 78 -19.45 14.77 4.44
CA ASN A 78 -20.92 14.77 4.42
C ASN A 78 -21.47 15.88 3.52
N GLN A 79 -20.95 17.11 3.63
CA GLN A 79 -21.39 18.22 2.76
C GLN A 79 -21.10 17.95 1.28
N TYR A 80 -19.93 17.40 0.97
CA TYR A 80 -19.57 17.00 -0.39
C TYR A 80 -20.33 15.77 -0.85
N LYS A 81 -20.64 14.82 0.02
CA LYS A 81 -21.39 13.61 -0.32
C LYS A 81 -22.81 13.93 -0.74
N ASP A 82 -23.50 14.84 -0.07
CA ASP A 82 -24.84 15.28 -0.47
C ASP A 82 -24.84 16.01 -1.83
N GLN A 83 -23.84 16.88 -2.08
CA GLN A 83 -23.66 17.52 -3.38
C GLN A 83 -23.23 16.54 -4.48
N ALA A 84 -22.30 15.65 -4.16
CA ALA A 84 -21.75 14.68 -5.09
C ALA A 84 -22.78 13.59 -5.42
N GLN A 85 -23.60 13.15 -4.48
CA GLN A 85 -24.66 12.17 -4.73
C GLN A 85 -25.72 12.71 -5.71
N SER A 86 -25.90 14.03 -5.78
CA SER A 86 -26.78 14.69 -6.75
C SER A 86 -26.10 14.98 -8.10
N ALA A 87 -24.77 15.04 -8.15
CA ALA A 87 -23.98 15.36 -9.35
C ALA A 87 -23.26 14.14 -9.97
N ILE A 88 -23.15 13.02 -9.25
CA ILE A 88 -22.45 11.82 -9.69
C ILE A 88 -23.39 10.90 -10.45
N ASN A 89 -23.20 10.86 -11.77
CA ASN A 89 -23.60 9.71 -12.57
C ASN A 89 -22.71 8.52 -12.18
N LYS A 90 -23.29 7.53 -11.48
CA LYS A 90 -22.61 6.29 -11.07
C LYS A 90 -21.89 5.60 -12.24
N ASP A 91 -22.47 5.62 -13.45
CA ASP A 91 -21.86 5.05 -14.65
C ASP A 91 -20.53 5.73 -15.01
N LYS A 92 -20.49 7.07 -15.07
CA LYS A 92 -19.25 7.80 -15.39
C LYS A 92 -18.13 7.54 -14.37
N ILE A 93 -18.47 7.45 -13.08
CA ILE A 93 -17.47 7.16 -12.05
C ILE A 93 -16.96 5.72 -12.17
N LYS A 94 -17.84 4.77 -12.51
CA LYS A 94 -17.46 3.36 -12.67
C LYS A 94 -16.56 3.18 -13.89
N ASP A 95 -16.88 3.82 -15.00
CA ASP A 95 -16.04 3.79 -16.20
C ASP A 95 -14.67 4.44 -15.94
N GLN A 96 -14.65 5.64 -15.33
CA GLN A 96 -13.38 6.29 -14.96
C GLN A 96 -12.57 5.49 -13.93
N TYR A 97 -13.22 4.70 -13.09
CA TYR A 97 -12.55 3.83 -12.13
C TYR A 97 -11.95 2.62 -12.84
N ASN A 98 -12.71 1.96 -13.72
CA ASN A 98 -12.24 0.82 -14.51
C ASN A 98 -11.08 1.21 -15.42
N ASP A 99 -11.19 2.31 -16.18
CA ASP A 99 -10.12 2.80 -17.07
C ASP A 99 -8.82 3.06 -16.30
N LYS A 100 -8.92 3.63 -15.09
CA LYS A 100 -7.75 3.88 -14.23
C LYS A 100 -7.14 2.61 -13.66
N VAL A 101 -7.97 1.61 -13.37
CA VAL A 101 -7.51 0.31 -12.87
C VAL A 101 -6.83 -0.46 -13.98
N ASP A 102 -7.37 -0.44 -15.20
CA ASP A 102 -6.77 -1.06 -16.37
C ASP A 102 -5.44 -0.38 -16.77
N GLU A 103 -5.39 0.96 -16.83
CA GLU A 103 -4.16 1.72 -17.09
C GLU A 103 -3.04 1.36 -16.09
N LEU A 104 -3.41 1.25 -14.81
CA LEU A 104 -2.49 0.88 -13.74
C LEU A 104 -2.03 -0.58 -13.82
N ALA A 105 -2.91 -1.49 -14.24
CA ALA A 105 -2.55 -2.88 -14.46
C ALA A 105 -1.58 -3.03 -15.64
N ASP A 106 -1.79 -2.28 -16.73
CA ASP A 106 -0.90 -2.25 -17.88
C ASP A 106 0.47 -1.62 -17.55
N ASP A 107 0.50 -0.53 -16.79
CA ASP A 107 1.76 0.08 -16.31
C ASP A 107 2.54 -0.87 -15.39
N ALA A 108 1.83 -1.53 -14.46
CA ALA A 108 2.45 -2.52 -13.57
C ALA A 108 3.03 -3.71 -14.36
N LYS A 109 2.28 -4.23 -15.34
CA LYS A 109 2.72 -5.32 -16.21
C LYS A 109 3.94 -4.91 -17.04
N THR A 110 3.90 -3.73 -17.65
CA THR A 110 5.02 -3.19 -18.43
C THR A 110 6.27 -2.97 -17.58
N GLY A 111 6.12 -2.49 -16.34
CA GLY A 111 7.22 -2.36 -15.39
C GLY A 111 7.85 -3.71 -15.01
N VAL A 112 7.02 -4.74 -14.80
CA VAL A 112 7.45 -6.10 -14.47
C VAL A 112 8.15 -6.77 -15.66
N ASP A 113 7.61 -6.67 -16.87
CA ASP A 113 8.22 -7.23 -18.09
C ASP A 113 9.59 -6.60 -18.39
N ASN A 114 9.73 -5.28 -18.19
CA ASN A 114 11.01 -4.59 -18.33
C ASN A 114 12.03 -5.05 -17.28
N ALA A 115 11.62 -5.18 -16.02
CA ALA A 115 12.48 -5.68 -14.95
C ALA A 115 12.92 -7.14 -15.21
N GLN A 116 12.00 -8.00 -15.63
CA GLN A 116 12.28 -9.40 -15.98
C GLN A 116 13.27 -9.50 -17.15
N SER A 117 13.09 -8.67 -18.19
CA SER A 117 13.98 -8.64 -19.35
C SER A 117 15.39 -8.18 -18.98
N SER A 118 15.49 -7.18 -18.10
CA SER A 118 16.77 -6.66 -17.58
C SER A 118 17.54 -7.69 -16.76
N VAL A 119 16.82 -8.50 -15.97
CA VAL A 119 17.40 -9.58 -15.16
C VAL A 119 17.81 -10.78 -16.01
N LYS A 120 17.15 -11.04 -17.13
CA LYS A 120 17.48 -12.17 -18.02
C LYS A 120 18.61 -11.90 -19.01
N VAL A 121 18.93 -10.62 -19.25
CA VAL A 121 20.01 -10.16 -20.14
C VAL A 121 21.35 -10.00 -19.39
N SER A 122 21.34 -10.13 -18.04
CA SER A 122 22.55 -10.13 -17.20
C SER A 122 23.06 -11.54 -16.89
#